data_AF-A0AAU9NF54-F1
#
_entry.id   AF-A0AAU9NF54-F1
#
_cell.length_a   1.000
_cell.length_b   1.000
_cell.length_c   1.000
_cell.angle_alpha   90.00
_cell.angle_beta   90.00
_cell.angle_gamma   90.00
#
_symmetry.space_group_name_H-M   'P 1'
#
loop_
_entity.id
_entity.type
_entity.pdbx_description
1 polymer ?
#
loop_
_entity_poly.entity_id
_entity_poly.type
_entity_poly.pdbx_seq_one_letter_code
_entity_poly.pdbx_strand_id
1 'polypeptide(L)'
;MSNNTHNVMGANSSPSVSTKGVRGLIDHYMEIPLDDDQGTITVEKMTPAKAKEHRNRVCLDIGRCFYENGMPFNIASSPAFVNMVRSIGNYGRDLKPPSAHELGTWILKEEVKTTTTFVDDIKATWKQTGVSLLSDESMYELKQPLQQMFVSTEWSNCAWAKKSDGIAVKKIVMDEVYFWPSVVYSMKTTRPLVHVLRLVDGEKELAMAYIYGAMDECKEKIAKNFDGDVGSYKEIWDIIDEKWENQMHRGLHAAAYFLNSRYRWSPDVSRHPEIKMGLYRCMERLLDQETNEKVDSQLDEFKYKRGLFGYNAALTSYLKRPPGIN
;
A
#
# COMPACT_ATOMS: atom_id res chain seq x y z
N MET A 1 23.96 78.54 26.75
CA MET A 1 23.95 79.86 26.09
C MET A 1 24.63 79.73 24.76
N SER A 2 23.97 80.27 23.74
CA SER A 2 24.16 80.09 22.30
C SER A 2 25.58 80.38 21.80
N ASN A 3 25.95 79.75 20.69
CA ASN A 3 26.57 80.48 19.58
C ASN A 3 26.34 79.80 18.23
N ASN A 4 26.02 80.67 17.27
CA ASN A 4 25.59 80.41 15.91
C ASN A 4 26.78 80.44 14.93
N THR A 5 26.65 79.64 13.86
CA THR A 5 27.00 79.89 12.43
C THR A 5 28.47 80.05 12.01
N HIS A 6 29.00 79.15 11.17
CA HIS A 6 28.86 79.22 9.69
C HIS A 6 29.47 78.01 8.95
N ASN A 7 28.60 77.36 8.18
CA ASN A 7 28.73 76.66 6.89
C ASN A 7 30.11 76.59 6.18
N VAL A 8 30.54 75.37 5.84
CA VAL A 8 31.22 75.05 4.56
C VAL A 8 30.63 73.75 4.00
N MET A 9 30.33 73.78 2.70
CA MET A 9 29.63 72.78 1.91
C MET A 9 30.34 71.42 1.82
N GLY A 10 29.54 70.36 1.76
CA GLY A 10 29.97 69.01 1.41
C GLY A 10 28.75 68.10 1.29
N ALA A 11 28.12 68.08 0.11
CA ALA A 11 26.98 67.24 -0.21
C ALA A 11 27.36 65.76 -0.24
N ASN A 12 26.60 64.91 0.48
CA ASN A 12 25.97 63.68 -0.02
C ASN A 12 25.48 62.82 1.17
N SER A 13 24.19 62.90 1.46
CA SER A 13 23.46 61.94 2.29
C SER A 13 22.75 60.94 1.38
N SER A 14 23.23 59.70 1.37
CA SER A 14 22.50 58.55 0.79
C SER A 14 21.69 57.86 1.90
N PRO A 15 20.35 57.75 1.79
CA PRO A 15 19.59 56.84 2.63
C PRO A 15 19.64 55.41 2.07
N SER A 16 19.62 54.45 2.98
CA SER A 16 19.67 53.01 2.76
C SER A 16 18.50 52.48 1.95
N VAL A 17 18.79 51.74 0.87
CA VAL A 17 17.80 50.98 0.12
C VAL A 17 17.82 49.52 0.56
N SER A 18 16.68 49.09 1.10
CA SER A 18 16.32 47.70 1.37
C SER A 18 16.33 46.89 0.06
N THR A 19 17.14 45.84 0.00
CA THR A 19 17.18 44.89 -1.11
C THR A 19 16.00 43.91 -1.01
N LYS A 20 14.80 44.35 -1.40
CA LYS A 20 13.73 43.44 -1.82
C LYS A 20 14.03 42.94 -3.23
N GLY A 21 13.98 41.61 -3.37
CA GLY A 21 14.03 40.78 -4.59
C GLY A 21 14.31 41.49 -5.91
N VAL A 22 15.50 41.25 -6.45
CA VAL A 22 15.84 41.58 -7.84
C VAL A 22 14.89 40.82 -8.76
N ARG A 23 13.85 41.52 -9.24
CA ARG A 23 12.99 41.07 -10.34
C ARG A 23 13.78 41.16 -11.64
N GLY A 24 13.69 40.14 -12.48
CA GLY A 24 14.50 40.01 -13.68
C GLY A 24 14.08 40.97 -14.78
N LEU A 25 15.00 41.25 -15.72
CA LEU A 25 14.82 42.19 -16.84
C LEU A 25 13.66 41.82 -17.78
N ILE A 26 13.17 40.57 -17.71
CA ILE A 26 12.12 40.04 -18.59
C ILE A 26 10.70 40.39 -18.10
N ASP A 27 10.53 40.65 -16.79
CA ASP A 27 9.22 40.94 -16.18
C ASP A 27 8.71 42.34 -16.55
N HIS A 28 9.59 43.22 -17.03
CA HIS A 28 9.21 44.56 -17.53
C HIS A 28 8.57 44.53 -18.93
N TYR A 29 8.65 43.38 -19.63
CA TYR A 29 8.10 43.22 -20.98
C TYR A 29 6.82 42.37 -21.02
N MET A 30 6.37 41.85 -19.87
CA MET A 30 5.24 40.92 -19.76
C MET A 30 4.15 41.45 -18.82
N GLU A 31 3.80 42.74 -18.91
CA GLU A 31 2.56 43.22 -18.32
C GLU A 31 1.38 42.72 -19.17
N ILE A 32 0.80 41.59 -18.77
CA ILE A 32 -0.49 41.13 -19.30
C ILE A 32 -1.58 42.01 -18.64
N PRO A 33 -2.41 42.74 -19.40
CA PRO A 33 -3.49 43.50 -18.83
C PRO A 33 -4.48 42.55 -18.13
N LEU A 34 -4.68 42.74 -16.83
CA LEU A 34 -5.83 42.17 -16.15
C LEU A 34 -7.05 43.01 -16.55
N ASP A 35 -7.90 42.46 -17.42
CA ASP A 35 -9.21 43.06 -17.70
C ASP A 35 -10.09 42.94 -16.44
N ASP A 36 -10.18 44.02 -15.67
CA ASP A 36 -11.19 44.21 -14.62
C ASP A 36 -12.56 44.45 -15.29
N ASP A 37 -13.23 43.39 -15.74
CA ASP A 37 -14.62 43.48 -16.21
C ASP A 37 -15.59 43.41 -15.01
N GLN A 38 -15.82 44.56 -14.37
CA GLN A 38 -16.93 44.76 -13.43
C GLN A 38 -18.26 44.93 -14.20
N GLY A 39 -18.73 43.83 -14.80
CA GLY A 39 -20.04 43.74 -15.45
C GLY A 39 -21.05 42.98 -14.59
N THR A 40 -22.06 43.66 -14.05
CA THR A 40 -23.20 43.04 -13.37
C THR A 40 -24.06 42.26 -14.36
N ILE A 41 -23.78 40.96 -14.56
CA ILE A 41 -24.63 40.12 -15.40
C ILE A 41 -25.82 39.63 -14.56
N THR A 42 -26.98 40.25 -14.80
CA THR A 42 -28.31 39.71 -14.45
C THR A 42 -28.50 38.36 -15.14
N VAL A 43 -29.19 37.42 -14.47
CA VAL A 43 -29.44 36.05 -14.94
C VAL A 43 -30.39 36.05 -16.15
N GLU A 44 -29.89 36.45 -17.32
CA GLU A 44 -30.50 36.11 -18.61
C GLU A 44 -29.99 34.74 -19.05
N LYS A 45 -30.90 33.88 -19.53
CA LYS A 45 -30.56 32.54 -20.02
C LYS A 45 -29.51 32.63 -21.14
N MET A 46 -28.30 32.18 -20.86
CA MET A 46 -27.15 32.27 -21.75
C MET A 46 -27.34 31.40 -23.01
N THR A 47 -27.17 31.98 -24.20
CA THR A 47 -27.25 31.24 -25.47
C THR A 47 -26.13 30.18 -25.57
N PRO A 48 -26.33 29.05 -26.28
CA PRO A 48 -25.34 27.98 -26.39
C PRO A 48 -23.96 28.42 -26.91
N ALA A 49 -23.91 29.39 -27.82
CA ALA A 49 -22.67 29.94 -28.37
C ALA A 49 -21.85 30.70 -27.32
N LYS A 50 -22.50 31.58 -26.54
CA LYS A 50 -21.88 32.31 -25.42
C LYS A 50 -21.45 31.37 -24.29
N ALA A 51 -22.21 30.28 -24.05
CA ALA A 51 -21.84 29.24 -23.08
C ALA A 51 -20.56 28.50 -23.46
N LYS A 52 -20.41 28.16 -24.74
CA LYS A 52 -19.18 27.53 -25.25
C LYS A 52 -17.98 28.47 -25.15
N GLU A 53 -18.16 29.75 -25.47
CA GLU A 53 -17.09 30.75 -25.38
C GLU A 53 -16.64 30.98 -23.93
N HIS A 54 -17.59 31.16 -23.01
CA HIS A 54 -17.28 31.30 -21.58
C HIS A 54 -16.56 30.06 -21.03
N ARG A 55 -17.03 28.86 -21.40
CA ARG A 55 -16.34 27.60 -21.04
C ARG A 55 -14.90 27.59 -21.55
N ASN A 56 -14.67 28.01 -22.79
CA ASN A 56 -13.33 28.03 -23.37
C ASN A 56 -12.39 28.97 -22.60
N ARG A 57 -12.86 30.16 -22.19
CA ARG A 57 -12.07 31.09 -21.37
C ARG A 57 -11.66 30.45 -20.04
N VAL A 58 -12.62 29.88 -19.30
CA VAL A 58 -12.34 29.18 -18.03
C VAL A 58 -11.34 28.02 -18.24
N CYS A 59 -11.51 27.23 -19.31
CA CYS A 59 -10.57 26.15 -19.62
C CYS A 59 -9.16 26.66 -19.96
N LEU A 60 -9.03 27.82 -20.62
CA LEU A 60 -7.73 28.43 -20.91
C LEU A 60 -7.03 28.88 -19.63
N ASP A 61 -7.74 29.49 -18.68
CA ASP A 61 -7.14 29.94 -17.42
C ASP A 61 -6.72 28.76 -16.53
N ILE A 62 -7.52 27.69 -16.51
CA ILE A 62 -7.11 26.41 -15.89
C ILE A 62 -5.83 25.88 -16.57
N GLY A 63 -5.77 25.88 -17.90
CA GLY A 63 -4.60 25.43 -18.65
C GLY A 63 -3.35 26.23 -18.34
N ARG A 64 -3.46 27.57 -18.29
CA ARG A 64 -2.35 28.47 -17.91
C ARG A 64 -1.83 28.14 -16.51
N CYS A 65 -2.71 27.95 -15.53
CA CYS A 65 -2.32 27.54 -14.19
C CYS A 65 -1.49 26.24 -14.18
N PHE A 66 -1.87 25.25 -15.00
CA PHE A 66 -1.10 24.00 -15.14
C PHE A 66 0.28 24.24 -15.72
N TYR A 67 0.39 25.06 -16.76
CA TYR A 67 1.67 25.34 -17.42
C TYR A 67 2.61 26.15 -16.52
N GLU A 68 2.10 27.19 -15.86
CA GLU A 68 2.90 28.08 -15.00
C GLU A 68 3.41 27.37 -13.74
N ASN A 69 2.61 26.49 -13.14
CA ASN A 69 2.97 25.78 -11.91
C ASN A 69 3.56 24.39 -12.15
N GLY A 70 3.80 24.02 -13.42
CA GLY A 70 4.38 22.72 -13.79
C GLY A 70 3.53 21.53 -13.34
N MET A 71 2.19 21.65 -13.36
CA MET A 71 1.30 20.59 -12.92
C MET A 71 1.17 19.47 -13.96
N PRO A 72 1.39 18.20 -13.58
CA PRO A 72 1.16 17.05 -14.45
C PRO A 72 -0.29 16.98 -14.99
N PHE A 73 -0.46 16.65 -16.28
CA PHE A 73 -1.79 16.62 -16.93
C PHE A 73 -2.74 15.57 -16.36
N ASN A 74 -2.23 14.51 -15.75
CA ASN A 74 -3.07 13.50 -15.08
C ASN A 74 -3.85 14.08 -13.89
N ILE A 75 -3.44 15.22 -13.31
CA ILE A 75 -4.19 15.91 -12.25
C ILE A 75 -5.58 16.31 -12.75
N ALA A 76 -5.74 16.71 -14.02
CA ALA A 76 -7.03 17.11 -14.57
C ALA A 76 -8.08 15.98 -14.54
N SER A 77 -7.63 14.73 -14.52
CA SER A 77 -8.47 13.53 -14.41
C SER A 77 -8.66 13.06 -12.97
N SER A 78 -7.98 13.66 -11.99
CA SER A 78 -8.08 13.25 -10.60
C SER A 78 -9.44 13.61 -9.99
N PRO A 79 -10.02 12.74 -9.13
CA PRO A 79 -11.26 13.07 -8.43
C PRO A 79 -11.17 14.36 -7.60
N ALA A 80 -10.00 14.63 -7.01
CA ALA A 80 -9.75 15.85 -6.24
C ALA A 80 -9.89 17.11 -7.10
N PHE A 81 -9.32 17.11 -8.31
CA PHE A 81 -9.44 18.24 -9.24
C PHE A 81 -10.87 18.44 -9.71
N VAL A 82 -11.58 17.36 -10.07
CA VAL A 82 -12.99 17.42 -10.48
C VAL A 82 -13.87 17.97 -9.35
N ASN A 83 -13.64 17.52 -8.11
CA ASN A 83 -14.36 18.00 -6.94
C ASN A 83 -14.03 19.47 -6.65
N MET A 84 -12.77 19.89 -6.78
CA MET A 84 -12.38 21.30 -6.63
C MET A 84 -13.14 22.19 -7.62
N VAL A 85 -13.13 21.86 -8.92
CA VAL A 85 -13.84 22.64 -9.94
C VAL A 85 -15.35 22.66 -9.67
N ARG A 86 -15.92 21.53 -9.27
CA ARG A 86 -17.34 21.45 -8.90
C ARG A 86 -17.67 22.34 -7.69
N SER A 87 -16.86 22.29 -6.64
CA SER A 87 -17.06 23.08 -5.42
C SER A 87 -16.92 24.58 -5.69
N ILE A 88 -15.94 24.99 -6.51
CA ILE A 88 -15.80 26.38 -6.97
C ILE A 88 -17.05 26.81 -7.75
N GLY A 89 -17.50 25.98 -8.69
CA GLY A 89 -18.72 26.26 -9.47
C GLY A 89 -19.99 26.35 -8.61
N ASN A 90 -20.11 25.51 -7.58
CA ASN A 90 -21.24 25.50 -6.65
C ASN A 90 -21.22 26.69 -5.68
N TYR A 91 -20.04 27.16 -5.27
CA TYR A 91 -19.91 28.35 -4.45
C TYR A 91 -20.39 29.60 -5.20
N GLY A 92 -20.01 29.71 -6.49
CA GLY A 92 -20.42 30.81 -7.36
C GLY A 92 -19.44 31.99 -7.35
N ARG A 93 -19.96 33.18 -7.68
CA ARG A 93 -19.17 34.42 -7.74
C ARG A 93 -18.66 34.79 -6.34
N ASP A 94 -17.57 35.55 -6.29
CA ASP A 94 -16.94 36.10 -5.07
C ASP A 94 -16.12 35.13 -4.21
N LEU A 95 -15.91 33.88 -4.64
CA LEU A 95 -14.92 33.02 -3.99
C LEU A 95 -13.52 33.63 -4.12
N LYS A 96 -12.92 33.96 -2.99
CA LYS A 96 -11.49 34.27 -2.93
C LYS A 96 -10.71 32.96 -2.83
N PRO A 97 -9.73 32.71 -3.72
CA PRO A 97 -8.88 31.53 -3.61
C PRO A 97 -8.19 31.48 -2.24
N PRO A 98 -7.99 30.29 -1.65
CA PRO A 98 -7.28 30.15 -0.39
C PRO A 98 -5.88 30.78 -0.48
N SER A 99 -5.51 31.54 0.55
CA SER A 99 -4.15 32.05 0.66
C SER A 99 -3.15 30.94 1.01
N ALA A 100 -1.87 31.15 0.70
CA ALA A 100 -0.79 30.23 1.11
C ALA A 100 -0.77 29.99 2.63
N HIS A 101 -1.13 30.99 3.43
CA HIS A 101 -1.24 30.86 4.87
C HIS A 101 -2.39 29.94 5.28
N GLU A 102 -3.58 30.08 4.69
CA GLU A 102 -4.72 29.20 4.98
C GLU A 102 -4.46 27.76 4.56
N LEU A 103 -3.87 27.57 3.37
CA LEU A 103 -3.42 26.25 2.90
C LEU A 103 -2.45 25.61 3.90
N GLY A 104 -1.45 26.35 4.37
CA GLY A 104 -0.43 25.85 5.30
C GLY A 104 -0.87 25.75 6.76
N THR A 105 -2.07 26.22 7.13
CA THR A 105 -2.53 26.25 8.52
C THR A 105 -3.73 25.35 8.74
N TRP A 106 -4.94 25.91 8.73
CA TRP A 106 -6.13 25.17 9.13
C TRP A 106 -6.53 24.12 8.09
N ILE A 107 -6.32 24.39 6.79
CA ILE A 107 -6.63 23.43 5.72
C ILE A 107 -5.71 22.21 5.84
N LEU A 108 -4.39 22.42 5.92
CA LEU A 108 -3.44 21.31 6.13
C LEU A 108 -3.73 20.55 7.43
N LYS A 109 -4.09 21.25 8.51
CA LYS A 109 -4.45 20.59 9.78
C LYS A 109 -5.68 19.70 9.63
N GLU A 110 -6.70 20.12 8.90
CA GLU A 110 -7.91 19.32 8.71
C GLU A 110 -7.66 18.12 7.78
N GLU A 111 -6.83 18.27 6.74
CA GLU A 111 -6.38 17.15 5.90
C GLU A 111 -5.54 16.13 6.68
N VAL A 112 -4.62 16.60 7.54
CA VAL A 112 -3.83 15.75 8.43
C VAL A 112 -4.74 14.99 9.39
N LYS A 113 -5.73 15.66 9.97
CA LYS A 113 -6.72 15.02 10.86
C LYS A 113 -7.53 13.96 10.12
N THR A 114 -8.05 14.27 8.94
CA THR A 114 -8.82 13.33 8.11
C THR A 114 -7.99 12.09 7.76
N THR A 115 -6.74 12.31 7.33
CA THR A 115 -5.81 11.22 7.03
C THR A 115 -5.49 10.40 8.29
N THR A 116 -5.32 11.05 9.44
CA THR A 116 -5.05 10.37 10.71
C THR A 116 -6.22 9.48 11.12
N THR A 117 -7.46 9.96 11.00
CA THR A 117 -8.65 9.14 11.26
C THR A 117 -8.71 7.92 10.34
N PHE A 118 -8.48 8.10 9.04
CA PHE A 118 -8.41 6.97 8.10
C PHE A 118 -7.31 5.97 8.46
N VAL A 119 -6.12 6.47 8.84
CA VAL A 119 -5.01 5.62 9.29
C VAL A 119 -5.37 4.89 10.58
N ASP A 120 -6.06 5.53 11.52
CA ASP A 120 -6.47 4.92 12.78
C ASP A 120 -7.54 3.84 12.56
N ASP A 121 -8.44 4.02 11.60
CA ASP A 121 -9.39 2.99 11.17
C ASP A 121 -8.64 1.76 10.61
N ILE A 122 -7.63 1.97 9.76
CA ILE A 122 -6.77 0.88 9.26
C ILE A 122 -6.00 0.22 10.41
N LYS A 123 -5.45 1.01 11.34
CA LYS A 123 -4.74 0.48 12.52
C LYS A 123 -5.62 -0.40 13.38
N ALA A 124 -6.90 -0.07 13.52
CA ALA A 124 -7.85 -0.89 14.24
C ALA A 124 -7.97 -2.30 13.61
N THR A 125 -7.81 -2.42 12.29
CA THR A 125 -7.84 -3.72 11.60
C THR A 125 -6.50 -4.46 11.65
N TRP A 126 -5.38 -3.84 12.06
CA TRP A 126 -4.05 -4.47 11.98
C TRP A 126 -3.94 -5.80 12.71
N LYS A 127 -4.60 -5.93 13.87
CA LYS A 127 -4.64 -7.18 14.64
C LYS A 127 -5.33 -8.33 13.88
N GLN A 128 -6.17 -8.01 12.90
CA GLN A 128 -6.96 -8.95 12.12
C GLN A 128 -6.39 -9.17 10.71
N THR A 129 -5.86 -8.12 10.07
CA THR A 129 -5.47 -8.14 8.65
C THR A 129 -3.97 -8.25 8.40
N GLY A 130 -3.11 -8.08 9.41
CA GLY A 130 -1.65 -8.27 9.25
C GLY A 130 -0.96 -7.22 8.37
N VAL A 131 -1.56 -6.03 8.19
CA VAL A 131 -1.08 -4.96 7.29
C VAL A 131 0.37 -4.50 7.60
N SER A 132 0.84 -4.66 8.83
CA SER A 132 2.22 -4.35 9.25
C SER A 132 3.30 -5.08 8.44
N LEU A 133 2.97 -6.24 7.86
CA LEU A 133 3.93 -7.07 7.12
C LEU A 133 4.30 -6.49 5.75
N LEU A 134 3.36 -5.80 5.09
CA LEU A 134 3.61 -5.16 3.79
C LEU A 134 4.44 -3.88 3.95
N SER A 135 4.31 -3.19 5.08
CA SER A 135 5.11 -2.00 5.38
C SER A 135 6.56 -2.32 5.72
N ASP A 136 6.86 -3.47 6.31
CA ASP A 136 8.23 -3.89 6.63
C ASP A 136 9.07 -4.09 5.36
N GLU A 137 8.51 -4.71 4.32
CA GLU A 137 9.19 -4.94 3.04
C GLU A 137 9.50 -3.60 2.33
N SER A 138 8.51 -2.71 2.23
CA SER A 138 8.73 -1.37 1.65
C SER A 138 9.73 -0.53 2.46
N MET A 139 9.70 -0.63 3.79
CA MET A 139 10.65 0.08 4.65
C MET A 139 12.08 -0.44 4.45
N TYR A 140 12.25 -1.77 4.32
CA TYR A 140 13.56 -2.36 4.07
C TYR A 140 14.12 -1.99 2.69
N GLU A 141 13.29 -1.95 1.64
CA GLU A 141 13.68 -1.47 0.31
C GLU A 141 14.16 -0.01 0.34
N LEU A 142 13.53 0.83 1.19
CA LEU A 142 13.90 2.22 1.37
C LEU A 142 14.96 2.46 2.45
N LYS A 143 15.57 1.40 3.02
CA LYS A 143 16.56 1.51 4.10
C LYS A 143 17.66 2.52 3.78
N GLN A 144 18.31 2.39 2.61
CA GLN A 144 19.44 3.24 2.24
C GLN A 144 19.03 4.71 2.05
N PRO A 145 18.00 5.04 1.24
CA PRO A 145 17.46 6.40 1.18
C PRO A 145 17.04 6.97 2.55
N LEU A 146 16.43 6.15 3.41
CA LEU A 146 15.98 6.57 4.73
C LEU A 146 17.17 6.92 5.63
N GLN A 147 18.22 6.09 5.63
CA GLN A 147 19.46 6.39 6.35
C GLN A 147 20.12 7.68 5.84
N GLN A 148 20.19 7.85 4.52
CA GLN A 148 20.71 9.08 3.91
C GLN A 148 19.94 10.33 4.36
N MET A 149 18.61 10.24 4.44
CA MET A 149 17.78 11.33 4.96
C MET A 149 18.19 11.73 6.39
N PHE A 150 18.39 10.78 7.29
CA PHE A 150 18.73 11.05 8.70
C PHE A 150 20.16 11.55 8.94
N VAL A 151 21.06 11.41 7.95
CA VAL A 151 22.42 12.01 7.99
C VAL A 151 22.52 13.32 7.20
N SER A 152 21.48 13.71 6.47
CA SER A 152 21.47 14.94 5.67
C SER A 152 21.61 16.22 6.51
N THR A 153 22.10 17.28 5.87
CA THR A 153 22.19 18.60 6.49
C THR A 153 20.82 19.19 6.77
N GLU A 154 19.86 18.90 5.90
CA GLU A 154 18.46 19.29 5.93
C GLU A 154 17.78 18.72 7.17
N TRP A 155 17.95 17.42 7.42
CA TRP A 155 17.46 16.79 8.65
C TRP A 155 18.12 17.41 9.88
N SER A 156 19.45 17.54 9.89
CA SER A 156 20.19 18.06 11.05
C SER A 156 19.79 19.49 11.43
N ASN A 157 19.42 20.30 10.43
CA ASN A 157 18.96 21.68 10.62
C ASN A 157 17.45 21.79 10.94
N CYS A 158 16.67 20.72 10.77
CA CYS A 158 15.24 20.76 11.04
C CYS A 158 14.92 20.74 12.55
N ALA A 159 13.78 21.32 12.93
CA ALA A 159 13.35 21.35 14.33
C ALA A 159 13.07 19.96 14.92
N TRP A 160 12.73 18.98 14.08
CA TRP A 160 12.38 17.62 14.50
C TRP A 160 13.58 16.79 14.93
N ALA A 161 14.76 17.01 14.34
CA ALA A 161 15.99 16.30 14.70
C ALA A 161 16.42 16.55 16.16
N LYS A 162 15.98 17.66 16.75
CA LYS A 162 16.28 18.03 18.14
C LYS A 162 15.25 17.51 19.15
N LYS A 163 14.10 17.01 18.69
CA LYS A 163 13.07 16.43 19.56
C LYS A 163 13.45 15.02 19.97
N SER A 164 12.98 14.58 21.13
CA SER A 164 13.15 13.21 21.65
C SER A 164 12.80 12.15 20.61
N ASP A 165 11.69 12.33 19.92
CA ASP A 165 11.16 11.36 18.96
C ASP A 165 12.07 11.28 17.72
N GLY A 166 12.53 12.43 17.20
CA GLY A 166 13.45 12.46 16.07
C GLY A 166 14.80 11.82 16.38
N ILE A 167 15.31 12.02 17.60
CA ILE A 167 16.54 11.35 18.09
C ILE A 167 16.31 9.85 18.20
N ALA A 168 15.19 9.41 18.76
CA ALA A 168 14.84 8.00 18.91
C ALA A 168 14.69 7.30 17.55
N VAL A 169 13.94 7.89 16.62
CA VAL A 169 13.75 7.32 15.27
C VAL A 169 15.07 7.25 14.52
N LYS A 170 15.90 8.30 14.57
CA LYS A 170 17.25 8.27 13.97
C LYS A 170 18.07 7.11 14.54
N LYS A 171 18.05 6.89 15.86
CA LYS A 171 18.77 5.79 16.49
C LYS A 171 18.30 4.43 15.98
N ILE A 172 16.98 4.23 15.83
CA ILE A 172 16.39 2.98 15.30
C ILE A 172 16.80 2.76 13.85
N VAL A 173 16.64 3.76 12.98
CA VAL A 173 16.97 3.66 11.55
C VAL A 173 18.47 3.43 11.30
N MET A 174 19.33 3.92 12.19
CA MET A 174 20.78 3.72 12.11
C MET A 174 21.25 2.40 12.74
N ASP A 175 20.36 1.63 13.37
CA ASP A 175 20.74 0.39 14.05
C ASP A 175 20.87 -0.78 13.06
N GLU A 176 22.12 -1.03 12.66
CA GLU A 176 22.51 -2.15 11.81
C GLU A 176 22.60 -3.49 12.55
N VAL A 177 22.60 -3.49 13.88
CA VAL A 177 22.89 -4.68 14.70
C VAL A 177 21.62 -5.40 15.11
N TYR A 178 20.57 -4.66 15.48
CA TYR A 178 19.32 -5.27 15.96
C TYR A 178 18.14 -4.94 15.07
N PHE A 179 17.83 -3.65 14.85
CA PHE A 179 16.60 -3.25 14.15
C PHE A 179 16.47 -3.86 12.75
N TRP A 180 17.42 -3.61 11.84
CA TRP A 180 17.31 -4.11 10.47
C TRP A 180 17.38 -5.64 10.37
N PRO A 181 18.25 -6.35 11.11
CA PRO A 181 18.18 -7.81 11.20
C PRO A 181 16.82 -8.33 11.69
N SER A 182 16.17 -7.67 12.66
CA SER A 182 14.81 -8.02 13.09
C SER A 182 13.76 -7.82 11.98
N VAL A 183 13.87 -6.76 11.19
CA VAL A 183 13.00 -6.54 10.00
C VAL A 183 13.19 -7.67 8.99
N VAL A 184 14.43 -8.05 8.68
CA VAL A 184 14.72 -9.17 7.77
C VAL A 184 14.17 -10.48 8.32
N TYR A 185 14.30 -10.73 9.63
CA TYR A 185 13.73 -11.91 10.28
C TYR A 185 12.20 -11.95 10.14
N SER A 186 11.53 -10.83 10.43
CA SER A 186 10.07 -10.67 10.23
C SER A 186 9.67 -10.99 8.80
N MET A 187 10.37 -10.44 7.80
CA MET A 187 10.08 -10.69 6.39
C MET A 187 10.28 -12.16 5.99
N LYS A 188 11.40 -12.78 6.42
CA LYS A 188 11.72 -14.18 6.11
C LYS A 188 10.70 -15.17 6.66
N THR A 189 10.08 -14.85 7.80
CA THR A 189 9.09 -15.71 8.47
C THR A 189 7.68 -15.45 7.94
N THR A 190 7.33 -14.20 7.66
CA THR A 190 5.94 -13.80 7.38
C THR A 190 5.57 -13.82 5.90
N ARG A 191 6.53 -13.64 4.98
CA ARG A 191 6.26 -13.66 3.54
C ARG A 191 5.64 -14.97 3.04
N PRO A 192 6.12 -16.17 3.46
CA PRO A 192 5.45 -17.42 3.15
C PRO A 192 4.01 -17.48 3.67
N LEU A 193 3.74 -16.97 4.87
CA LEU A 193 2.39 -16.94 5.47
C LEU A 193 1.44 -16.03 4.69
N VAL A 194 1.91 -14.86 4.24
CA VAL A 194 1.10 -13.96 3.39
C VAL A 194 0.71 -14.63 2.07
N HIS A 195 1.59 -15.48 1.51
CA HIS A 195 1.24 -16.25 0.31
C HIS A 195 0.11 -17.25 0.57
N VAL A 196 0.12 -17.94 1.72
CA VAL A 196 -0.97 -18.83 2.14
C VAL A 196 -2.27 -18.04 2.34
N LEU A 197 -2.20 -16.87 2.99
CA LEU A 197 -3.38 -16.03 3.18
C LEU A 197 -3.98 -15.57 1.84
N ARG A 198 -3.14 -15.11 0.90
CA ARG A 198 -3.61 -14.73 -0.44
C ARG A 198 -4.25 -15.88 -1.21
N LEU A 199 -3.80 -17.11 -1.01
CA LEU A 199 -4.43 -18.30 -1.59
C LEU A 199 -5.85 -18.52 -1.05
N VAL A 200 -6.06 -18.29 0.26
CA VAL A 200 -7.38 -18.48 0.90
C VAL A 200 -8.33 -17.32 0.62
N ASP A 201 -7.81 -16.10 0.51
CA ASP A 201 -8.59 -14.89 0.25
C ASP A 201 -9.00 -14.74 -1.22
N GLY A 202 -8.35 -15.47 -2.13
CA GLY A 202 -8.71 -15.48 -3.55
C GLY A 202 -10.07 -16.14 -3.79
N GLU A 203 -11.12 -15.34 -3.98
CA GLU A 203 -12.51 -15.79 -4.21
C GLU A 203 -12.73 -16.79 -5.38
N LYS A 204 -11.71 -17.04 -6.21
CA LYS A 204 -11.81 -17.82 -7.46
C LYS A 204 -11.25 -19.24 -7.42
N GLU A 205 -10.44 -19.61 -6.43
CA GLU A 205 -9.82 -20.96 -6.37
C GLU A 205 -10.35 -21.77 -5.19
N LEU A 206 -10.40 -23.11 -5.37
CA LEU A 206 -10.84 -24.06 -4.35
C LEU A 206 -9.78 -24.18 -3.23
N ALA A 207 -9.58 -23.09 -2.48
CA ALA A 207 -8.56 -22.94 -1.45
C ALA A 207 -8.56 -24.09 -0.44
N MET A 208 -9.74 -24.64 -0.14
CA MET A 208 -9.93 -25.82 0.71
C MET A 208 -9.07 -27.03 0.30
N ALA A 209 -8.88 -27.26 -1.00
CA ALA A 209 -8.10 -28.39 -1.50
C ALA A 209 -6.58 -28.15 -1.54
N TYR A 210 -6.16 -26.90 -1.30
CA TYR A 210 -4.77 -26.49 -1.37
C TYR A 210 -4.20 -26.02 -0.03
N ILE A 211 -5.04 -25.59 0.92
CA ILE A 211 -4.60 -24.94 2.16
C ILE A 211 -3.65 -25.79 2.99
N TYR A 212 -3.91 -27.09 3.12
CA TYR A 212 -3.02 -27.99 3.86
C TYR A 212 -1.64 -28.06 3.22
N GLY A 213 -1.57 -28.28 1.89
CA GLY A 213 -0.31 -28.35 1.16
C GLY A 213 0.42 -27.00 1.14
N ALA A 214 -0.32 -25.90 1.01
CA ALA A 214 0.23 -24.56 1.08
C ALA A 214 0.83 -24.24 2.46
N MET A 215 0.22 -24.72 3.54
CA MET A 215 0.76 -24.57 4.89
C MET A 215 2.03 -25.41 5.09
N ASP A 216 2.04 -26.65 4.61
CA ASP A 216 3.22 -27.53 4.64
C ASP A 216 4.40 -26.88 3.88
N GLU A 217 4.17 -26.46 2.63
CA GLU A 217 5.15 -25.72 1.84
C GLU A 217 5.58 -24.40 2.50
N CYS A 218 4.69 -23.74 3.24
CA CYS A 218 4.98 -22.52 3.97
C CYS A 218 6.02 -22.78 5.07
N LYS A 219 5.81 -23.83 5.87
CA LYS A 219 6.78 -24.24 6.91
C LYS A 219 8.13 -24.58 6.29
N GLU A 220 8.15 -25.37 5.21
CA GLU A 220 9.38 -25.71 4.50
C GLU A 220 10.11 -24.48 3.94
N LYS A 221 9.38 -23.52 3.35
CA LYS A 221 9.96 -22.26 2.87
C LYS A 221 10.56 -21.43 4.00
N ILE A 222 9.91 -21.37 5.17
CA ILE A 222 10.46 -20.71 6.35
C ILE A 222 11.76 -21.40 6.77
N ALA A 223 11.79 -22.73 6.90
CA ALA A 223 13.01 -23.44 7.28
C ALA A 223 14.15 -23.19 6.27
N LYS A 224 13.83 -23.19 4.98
CA LYS A 224 14.79 -22.89 3.91
C LYS A 224 15.33 -21.45 3.97
N ASN A 225 14.52 -20.46 4.36
CA ASN A 225 14.98 -19.07 4.50
C ASN A 225 16.05 -18.89 5.59
N PHE A 226 16.17 -19.86 6.49
CA PHE A 226 17.17 -19.94 7.56
C PHE A 226 18.14 -21.11 7.35
N ASP A 227 18.31 -21.57 6.10
CA ASP A 227 19.27 -22.61 5.73
C ASP A 227 19.09 -23.94 6.51
N GLY A 228 17.88 -24.19 7.02
CA GLY A 228 17.57 -25.37 7.82
C GLY A 228 17.97 -25.26 9.30
N ASP A 229 18.47 -24.12 9.78
CA ASP A 229 18.78 -23.90 11.19
C ASP A 229 17.52 -23.88 12.06
N VAL A 230 17.27 -25.02 12.73
CA VAL A 230 16.10 -25.24 13.58
C VAL A 230 15.98 -24.17 14.67
N GLY A 231 17.10 -23.68 15.21
CA GLY A 231 17.07 -22.65 16.26
C GLY A 231 16.42 -21.34 15.81
N SER A 232 16.56 -21.00 14.53
CA SER A 232 16.08 -19.73 13.97
C SER A 232 14.58 -19.72 13.66
N TYR A 233 13.96 -20.85 13.32
CA TYR A 233 12.55 -20.89 12.89
C TYR A 233 11.62 -21.72 13.77
N LYS A 234 12.15 -22.52 14.71
CA LYS A 234 11.33 -23.44 15.50
C LYS A 234 10.21 -22.73 16.28
N GLU A 235 10.52 -21.61 16.92
CA GLU A 235 9.50 -20.83 17.64
C GLU A 235 8.35 -20.40 16.72
N ILE A 236 8.66 -19.99 15.49
CA ILE A 236 7.66 -19.61 14.49
C ILE A 236 6.84 -20.83 14.05
N TRP A 237 7.48 -21.98 13.85
CA TRP A 237 6.78 -23.23 13.55
C TRP A 237 5.85 -23.65 14.68
N ASP A 238 6.29 -23.56 15.93
CA ASP A 238 5.49 -23.91 17.10
C ASP A 238 4.24 -23.00 17.19
N ILE A 239 4.39 -21.69 16.92
CA ILE A 239 3.26 -20.74 16.82
C ILE A 239 2.32 -21.12 15.67
N ILE A 240 2.87 -21.45 14.49
CA ILE A 240 2.07 -21.86 13.33
C ILE A 240 1.28 -23.13 13.66
N ASP A 241 1.91 -24.13 14.26
CA ASP A 241 1.28 -25.40 14.60
C ASP A 241 0.19 -25.21 15.66
N GLU A 242 0.44 -24.40 16.69
CA GLU A 242 -0.57 -24.05 17.69
C GLU A 242 -1.80 -23.38 17.03
N LYS A 243 -1.58 -22.44 16.11
CA LYS A 243 -2.69 -21.77 15.39
C LYS A 243 -3.39 -22.70 14.42
N TRP A 244 -2.62 -23.53 13.72
CA TRP A 244 -3.11 -24.49 12.75
C TRP A 244 -4.05 -25.49 13.43
N GLU A 245 -3.60 -26.19 14.47
CA GLU A 245 -4.40 -27.20 15.16
C GLU A 245 -5.64 -26.64 15.84
N ASN A 246 -5.56 -25.41 16.39
CA ASN A 246 -6.69 -24.83 17.13
C ASN A 246 -7.74 -24.15 16.25
N GLN A 247 -7.36 -23.57 15.11
CA GLN A 247 -8.25 -22.68 14.35
C GLN A 247 -8.53 -23.14 12.93
N MET A 248 -7.58 -23.78 12.27
CA MET A 248 -7.60 -23.99 10.81
C MET A 248 -7.65 -25.46 10.42
N HIS A 249 -6.99 -26.35 11.16
CA HIS A 249 -6.91 -27.76 10.82
C HIS A 249 -8.24 -28.45 11.08
N ARG A 250 -8.75 -29.12 10.04
CA ARG A 250 -9.94 -29.97 10.10
C ARG A 250 -9.67 -31.20 9.25
N GLY A 251 -10.30 -32.32 9.60
CA GLY A 251 -10.20 -33.55 8.81
C GLY A 251 -10.51 -33.31 7.33
N LEU A 252 -11.38 -32.35 7.02
CA LEU A 252 -11.75 -31.99 5.65
C LEU A 252 -10.58 -31.40 4.84
N HIS A 253 -9.70 -30.60 5.45
CA HIS A 253 -8.51 -30.06 4.78
C HIS A 253 -7.52 -31.18 4.46
N ALA A 254 -7.30 -32.08 5.41
CA ALA A 254 -6.44 -33.26 5.23
C ALA A 254 -7.01 -34.21 4.17
N ALA A 255 -8.32 -34.45 4.18
CA ALA A 255 -9.02 -35.24 3.17
C ALA A 255 -8.89 -34.61 1.77
N ALA A 256 -9.11 -33.30 1.67
CA ALA A 256 -9.02 -32.58 0.40
C ALA A 256 -7.58 -32.60 -0.15
N TYR A 257 -6.56 -32.46 0.70
CA TYR A 257 -5.16 -32.64 0.32
C TYR A 257 -4.88 -34.06 -0.17
N PHE A 258 -5.38 -35.09 0.52
CA PHE A 258 -5.21 -36.48 0.10
C PHE A 258 -5.77 -36.72 -1.30
N LEU A 259 -6.96 -36.19 -1.57
CA LEU A 259 -7.69 -36.38 -2.82
C LEU A 259 -7.21 -35.45 -3.95
N ASN A 260 -6.32 -34.50 -3.65
CA ASN A 260 -5.75 -33.61 -4.65
C ASN A 260 -4.63 -34.34 -5.42
N SER A 261 -4.90 -34.70 -6.67
CA SER A 261 -3.95 -35.44 -7.52
C SER A 261 -2.60 -34.74 -7.67
N ARG A 262 -2.57 -33.40 -7.70
CA ARG A 262 -1.33 -32.62 -7.80
C ARG A 262 -0.40 -32.89 -6.62
N TYR A 263 -0.94 -32.95 -5.41
CA TYR A 263 -0.16 -33.29 -4.22
C TYR A 263 0.06 -34.79 -4.11
N ARG A 264 -1.00 -35.60 -4.24
CA ARG A 264 -0.94 -37.06 -4.01
C ARG A 264 0.10 -37.75 -4.88
N TRP A 265 0.26 -37.28 -6.11
CA TRP A 265 1.15 -37.84 -7.12
C TRP A 265 2.50 -37.14 -7.23
N SER A 266 2.73 -36.11 -6.41
CA SER A 266 4.01 -35.42 -6.27
C SER A 266 5.08 -36.36 -5.69
N PRO A 267 6.36 -36.27 -6.11
CA PRO A 267 7.45 -36.98 -5.45
C PRO A 267 7.60 -36.58 -3.98
N ASP A 268 7.33 -35.30 -3.66
CA ASP A 268 7.51 -34.70 -2.32
C ASP A 268 6.24 -34.80 -1.46
N VAL A 269 5.38 -35.77 -1.76
CA VAL A 269 4.09 -35.86 -1.09
C VAL A 269 4.21 -36.18 0.39
N SER A 270 3.49 -35.42 1.22
CA SER A 270 3.48 -35.64 2.66
C SER A 270 2.93 -37.03 3.02
N ARG A 271 3.59 -37.65 4.00
CA ARG A 271 3.25 -38.98 4.55
C ARG A 271 2.74 -38.88 5.98
N HIS A 272 2.42 -37.68 6.45
CA HIS A 272 1.99 -37.48 7.82
C HIS A 272 0.70 -38.30 8.11
N PRO A 273 0.66 -39.10 9.19
CA PRO A 273 -0.47 -39.99 9.48
C PRO A 273 -1.82 -39.27 9.59
N GLU A 274 -1.81 -38.00 9.98
CA GLU A 274 -3.02 -37.20 10.15
C GLU A 274 -3.80 -37.01 8.84
N ILE A 275 -3.12 -37.04 7.68
CA ILE A 275 -3.76 -36.86 6.39
C ILE A 275 -4.72 -38.02 6.12
N LYS A 276 -4.21 -39.25 6.33
CA LYS A 276 -5.01 -40.46 6.18
C LYS A 276 -6.10 -40.51 7.26
N MET A 277 -5.77 -40.18 8.50
CA MET A 277 -6.75 -40.12 9.60
C MET A 277 -7.89 -39.12 9.32
N GLY A 278 -7.56 -37.92 8.82
CA GLY A 278 -8.52 -36.88 8.47
C GLY A 278 -9.46 -37.30 7.35
N LEU A 279 -8.94 -38.02 6.34
CA LEU A 279 -9.74 -38.62 5.28
C LEU A 279 -10.78 -39.61 5.85
N TYR A 280 -10.36 -40.60 6.63
CA TYR A 280 -11.30 -41.60 7.17
C TYR A 280 -12.33 -40.98 8.12
N ARG A 281 -11.93 -40.01 8.95
CA ARG A 281 -12.88 -39.25 9.79
C ARG A 281 -13.94 -38.52 8.95
N CYS A 282 -13.57 -38.01 7.77
CA CYS A 282 -14.54 -37.40 6.86
C CYS A 282 -15.44 -38.45 6.22
N MET A 283 -14.88 -39.57 5.76
CA MET A 283 -15.65 -40.65 5.15
C MET A 283 -16.68 -41.23 6.14
N GLU A 284 -16.28 -41.48 7.38
CA GLU A 284 -17.17 -41.96 8.45
C GLU A 284 -18.33 -40.99 8.74
N ARG A 285 -18.07 -39.68 8.64
CA ARG A 285 -19.10 -38.65 8.89
C ARG A 285 -20.01 -38.40 7.69
N LEU A 286 -19.54 -38.62 6.47
CA LEU A 286 -20.21 -38.18 5.24
C LEU A 286 -20.80 -39.31 4.40
N LEU A 287 -20.33 -40.55 4.57
CA LEU A 287 -20.69 -41.68 3.73
C LEU A 287 -21.37 -42.77 4.56
N ASP A 288 -22.35 -43.44 3.97
CA ASP A 288 -22.86 -44.71 4.49
C ASP A 288 -21.85 -45.86 4.28
N GLN A 289 -22.08 -46.99 4.95
CA GLN A 289 -21.16 -48.13 4.93
C GLN A 289 -20.90 -48.67 3.52
N GLU A 290 -21.93 -48.82 2.69
CA GLU A 290 -21.80 -49.38 1.34
C GLU A 290 -20.99 -48.44 0.44
N THR A 291 -21.26 -47.14 0.52
CA THR A 291 -20.50 -46.13 -0.23
C THR A 291 -19.05 -46.06 0.25
N ASN A 292 -18.81 -46.15 1.56
CA ASN A 292 -17.47 -46.10 2.15
C ASN A 292 -16.57 -47.22 1.62
N GLU A 293 -17.04 -48.47 1.60
CA GLU A 293 -16.29 -49.62 1.08
C GLU A 293 -15.92 -49.44 -0.40
N LYS A 294 -16.84 -48.92 -1.22
CA LYS A 294 -16.57 -48.63 -2.64
C LYS A 294 -15.52 -47.54 -2.79
N VAL A 295 -15.62 -46.46 -2.01
CA VAL A 295 -14.64 -45.36 -2.04
C VAL A 295 -13.27 -45.85 -1.60
N ASP A 296 -13.18 -46.60 -0.50
CA ASP A 296 -11.91 -47.11 0.04
C ASP A 296 -11.16 -47.95 -1.00
N SER A 297 -11.86 -48.81 -1.75
CA SER A 297 -11.27 -49.57 -2.85
C SER A 297 -10.67 -48.69 -3.95
N GLN A 298 -11.30 -47.55 -4.26
CA GLN A 298 -10.83 -46.61 -5.28
C GLN A 298 -9.67 -45.72 -4.78
N LEU A 299 -9.52 -45.52 -3.46
CA LEU A 299 -8.44 -44.70 -2.91
C LEU A 299 -7.05 -45.28 -3.25
N ASP A 300 -6.91 -46.61 -3.21
CA ASP A 300 -5.67 -47.27 -3.59
C ASP A 300 -5.41 -47.16 -5.10
N GLU A 301 -6.43 -47.32 -5.94
CA GLU A 301 -6.29 -47.11 -7.38
C GLU A 301 -5.84 -45.68 -7.70
N PHE A 302 -6.47 -44.69 -7.05
CA PHE A 302 -6.10 -43.29 -7.17
C PHE A 302 -4.67 -43.04 -6.71
N LYS A 303 -4.30 -43.50 -5.51
CA LYS A 303 -2.97 -43.30 -4.92
C LYS A 303 -1.86 -43.88 -5.79
N TYR A 304 -2.07 -45.07 -6.35
CA TYR A 304 -1.06 -45.78 -7.15
C TYR A 304 -1.20 -45.55 -8.67
N LYS A 305 -2.08 -44.65 -9.11
CA LYS A 305 -2.33 -44.37 -10.54
C LYS A 305 -2.69 -45.64 -11.32
N ARG A 306 -3.56 -46.47 -10.74
CA ARG A 306 -4.07 -47.72 -11.35
C ARG A 306 -5.48 -47.50 -11.90
N GLY A 307 -5.98 -48.49 -12.63
CA GLY A 307 -7.31 -48.42 -13.24
C GLY A 307 -7.45 -47.20 -14.15
N LEU A 308 -8.56 -46.48 -14.02
CA LEU A 308 -8.83 -45.26 -14.79
C LEU A 308 -7.83 -44.12 -14.52
N PHE A 309 -7.22 -44.09 -13.32
CA PHE A 309 -6.22 -43.07 -12.96
C PHE A 309 -4.86 -43.30 -13.62
N GLY A 310 -4.61 -44.50 -14.16
CA GLY A 310 -3.39 -44.84 -14.88
C GLY A 310 -3.39 -44.46 -16.37
N TYR A 311 -4.53 -44.00 -16.90
CA TYR A 311 -4.64 -43.65 -18.31
C TYR A 311 -3.87 -42.36 -18.61
N ASN A 312 -3.32 -42.28 -19.84
CA ASN A 312 -2.50 -41.16 -20.28
C ASN A 312 -3.24 -39.79 -20.15
N ALA A 313 -4.56 -39.77 -20.36
CA ALA A 313 -5.37 -38.57 -20.17
C ALA A 313 -5.32 -38.05 -18.72
N ALA A 314 -5.36 -38.93 -17.72
CA ALA A 314 -5.24 -38.55 -16.30
C ALA A 314 -3.81 -38.09 -15.98
N LEU A 315 -2.81 -38.84 -16.44
CA LEU A 315 -1.39 -38.55 -16.19
C LEU A 315 -0.89 -37.24 -16.82
N THR A 316 -1.53 -36.78 -17.90
CA THR A 316 -1.16 -35.53 -18.59
C THR A 316 -1.94 -34.30 -18.13
N SER A 317 -3.05 -34.49 -17.41
CA SER A 317 -3.97 -33.41 -17.02
C SER A 317 -4.00 -33.10 -15.53
N TYR A 318 -3.49 -33.97 -14.65
CA TYR A 318 -3.62 -33.83 -13.20
C TYR A 318 -2.96 -32.60 -12.57
N LEU A 319 -1.99 -31.97 -13.26
CA LEU A 319 -1.38 -30.70 -12.86
C LEU A 319 -2.16 -29.47 -13.38
N LYS A 320 -3.00 -29.66 -14.40
CA LYS A 320 -3.69 -28.59 -15.14
C LYS A 320 -5.13 -28.40 -14.66
N ARG A 321 -5.72 -29.43 -14.04
CA ARG A 321 -7.11 -29.39 -13.58
C ARG A 321 -7.17 -29.08 -12.08
N PRO A 322 -7.91 -28.05 -11.66
CA PRO A 322 -8.16 -27.82 -10.25
C PRO A 322 -9.02 -28.96 -9.66
N PRO A 323 -8.75 -29.42 -8.42
CA PRO A 323 -9.53 -30.46 -7.75
C PRO A 323 -10.97 -29.99 -7.60
N GLY A 324 -11.96 -30.79 -8.00
CA GLY A 324 -13.37 -30.50 -7.72
C GLY A 324 -14.12 -29.65 -8.77
N ILE A 325 -13.48 -29.28 -9.88
CA ILE A 325 -14.18 -28.72 -11.05
C ILE A 325 -14.36 -29.83 -12.08
N ASN A 326 -15.60 -30.31 -12.23
CA ASN A 326 -15.99 -31.24 -13.28
C ASN A 326 -16.23 -30.51 -14.60
#